data_AF-A0A7S1S8T4-F1
#
_entry.id   AF-A0A7S1S8T4-F1
#
_cell.length_a   1.000
_cell.length_b   1.000
_cell.length_c   1.000
_cell.angle_alpha   90.00
_cell.angle_beta   90.00
_cell.angle_gamma   90.00
#
_symmetry.space_group_name_H-M   'P 1'
#
loop_
_entity.id
_entity.type
_entity.pdbx_description
1 polymer ?
#
loop_
_entity_poly.entity_id
_entity_poly.type
_entity_poly.pdbx_seq_one_letter_code
_entity_poly.pdbx_strand_id
1 'polypeptide(L)'
;FVDRPRAIDENTYQQRRRLLGKASRVLLERSEELQTRDGELAAQKGWRASRQKRALKAEYNCFKREVHLLEDELQRLTVSKFHKGENLAVSIAKLLFGILFALISLMWVLHVILCVLVPQFAGGFSVKMLNGIFEACEGSGLYPLGVALFALFSMYLLLCVVKGCLKFGMRVFFLFSIHPMRPGATPLNSILFNVELVLISSAAV
;
A
#
# COMPACT_ATOMS: atom_id res chain seq x y z
N PHE A 1 15.15 -5.01 13.00
CA PHE A 1 15.09 -6.48 13.18
C PHE A 1 14.15 -6.96 14.29
N VAL A 2 13.57 -6.06 15.11
CA VAL A 2 12.76 -6.43 16.29
C VAL A 2 11.45 -7.15 15.92
N ASP A 3 10.77 -6.73 14.84
CA ASP A 3 9.47 -7.31 14.43
C ASP A 3 9.54 -8.44 13.38
N ARG A 4 10.74 -8.97 13.07
CA ARG A 4 10.86 -10.03 12.05
C ARG A 4 10.36 -11.36 12.63
N PRO A 5 9.38 -12.06 12.01
CA PRO A 5 8.97 -13.39 12.43
C PRO A 5 10.17 -14.34 12.43
N ARG A 6 10.37 -15.05 13.54
CA ARG A 6 11.43 -16.07 13.68
C ARG A 6 10.81 -17.45 13.51
N ALA A 7 11.59 -18.41 13.02
CA ALA A 7 11.14 -19.78 12.91
C ALA A 7 10.70 -20.30 14.29
N ILE A 8 9.52 -20.94 14.36
CA ILE A 8 8.97 -21.51 15.59
C ILE A 8 8.79 -23.02 15.51
N ASP A 9 8.90 -23.68 16.65
CA ASP A 9 8.64 -25.11 16.78
C ASP A 9 7.15 -25.45 16.60
N GLU A 10 6.84 -26.70 16.26
CA GLU A 10 5.46 -27.20 16.11
C GLU A 10 4.65 -27.03 17.40
N ASN A 11 5.21 -27.33 18.56
CA ASN A 11 4.48 -27.25 19.83
C ASN A 11 4.10 -25.80 20.15
N THR A 12 5.04 -24.86 19.95
CA THR A 12 4.79 -23.43 20.13
C THR A 12 3.78 -22.90 19.12
N TYR A 13 3.82 -23.36 17.87
CA TYR A 13 2.83 -23.01 16.84
C TYR A 13 1.41 -23.43 17.25
N GLN A 14 1.24 -24.68 17.68
CA GLN A 14 -0.06 -25.20 18.11
C GLN A 14 -0.60 -24.45 19.33
N GLN A 15 0.26 -24.16 20.31
CA GLN A 15 -0.14 -23.39 21.49
C GLN A 15 -0.62 -21.97 21.13
N ARG A 16 0.15 -21.23 20.31
CA ARG A 16 -0.22 -19.88 19.87
C ARG A 16 -1.48 -19.88 19.01
N ARG A 17 -1.62 -20.84 18.10
CA ARG A 17 -2.82 -21.01 17.28
C ARG A 17 -4.07 -21.26 18.13
N ARG A 18 -3.96 -22.03 19.22
CA ARG A 18 -5.06 -22.23 20.18
C ARG A 18 -5.44 -20.93 20.90
N LEU A 19 -4.47 -20.11 21.30
CA LEU A 19 -4.73 -18.81 21.94
C LEU A 19 -5.43 -17.84 20.97
N LEU A 20 -4.95 -17.73 19.74
CA LEU A 20 -5.60 -16.93 18.69
C LEU A 20 -7.02 -17.43 18.43
N GLY A 21 -7.24 -18.75 18.38
CA GLY A 21 -8.57 -19.33 18.21
C GLY A 21 -9.54 -18.98 19.37
N LYS A 22 -9.04 -18.88 20.61
CA LYS A 22 -9.86 -18.37 21.74
C LYS A 22 -10.19 -16.89 21.57
N ALA A 23 -9.22 -16.07 21.17
CA ALA A 23 -9.46 -14.65 20.90
C ALA A 23 -10.46 -14.43 19.75
N SER A 24 -10.40 -15.25 18.69
CA SER A 24 -11.39 -15.21 17.60
C SER A 24 -12.81 -15.46 18.09
N ARG A 25 -13.00 -16.40 19.04
CA ARG A 25 -14.33 -16.67 19.60
C ARG A 25 -14.89 -15.48 20.38
N VAL A 26 -14.06 -14.84 21.20
CA VAL A 26 -14.46 -13.62 21.93
C VAL A 26 -14.85 -12.50 20.97
N LEU A 27 -14.12 -12.35 19.86
CA LEU A 27 -14.49 -11.37 18.82
C LEU A 27 -15.79 -11.74 18.10
N LEU A 28 -16.09 -13.02 17.89
CA LEU A 28 -17.37 -13.47 17.32
C LEU A 28 -18.54 -13.11 18.24
N GLU A 29 -18.44 -13.40 19.54
CA GLU A 29 -19.45 -13.01 20.53
C GLU A 29 -19.67 -11.49 20.53
N ARG A 30 -18.59 -10.70 20.54
CA ARG A 30 -18.67 -9.24 20.44
C ARG A 30 -19.32 -8.76 19.13
N SER A 31 -19.15 -9.50 18.04
CA SER A 31 -19.76 -9.16 16.75
C SER A 31 -21.27 -9.35 16.76
N GLU A 32 -21.77 -10.40 17.43
CA GLU A 32 -23.19 -10.67 17.60
C GLU A 32 -23.86 -9.61 18.49
N GLU A 33 -23.19 -9.19 19.57
CA GLU A 33 -23.65 -8.08 20.42
C GLU A 33 -23.77 -6.78 19.64
N LEU A 34 -22.75 -6.42 18.84
CA LEU A 34 -22.77 -5.22 18.00
C LEU A 34 -23.89 -5.27 16.95
N GLN A 35 -24.11 -6.43 16.33
CA GLN A 35 -25.17 -6.61 15.34
C GLN A 35 -26.57 -6.48 15.97
N THR A 36 -26.76 -7.04 17.17
CA THR A 36 -28.01 -6.94 17.92
C THR A 36 -28.31 -5.48 18.27
N ARG A 37 -27.32 -4.75 18.80
CA ARG A 37 -27.45 -3.32 19.14
C ARG A 37 -27.71 -2.44 17.91
N ASP A 38 -27.12 -2.76 16.77
CA ASP A 38 -27.40 -2.04 15.51
C ASP A 38 -28.86 -2.23 15.08
N GLY A 39 -29.38 -3.47 15.17
CA GLY A 39 -30.78 -3.79 14.89
C GLY A 39 -31.77 -3.04 15.81
N GLU A 40 -31.51 -3.01 17.11
CA GLU A 40 -32.32 -2.26 18.08
C GLU A 40 -32.34 -0.75 17.81
N LEU A 41 -31.18 -0.18 17.46
CA LEU A 41 -31.04 1.24 17.16
C LEU A 41 -31.59 1.62 15.77
N ALA A 42 -31.74 0.67 14.85
CA ALA A 42 -32.28 0.93 13.52
C ALA A 42 -33.71 1.50 13.57
N ALA A 43 -34.55 0.97 14.46
CA ALA A 43 -35.93 1.41 14.66
C ALA A 43 -36.04 2.76 15.40
N GLN A 44 -35.02 3.14 16.18
CA GLN A 44 -35.06 4.36 16.98
C GLN A 44 -34.71 5.62 16.16
N LYS A 45 -35.52 6.66 16.32
CA LYS A 45 -35.35 7.98 15.70
C LYS A 45 -35.17 9.07 16.78
N GLY A 46 -34.41 10.11 16.47
CA GLY A 46 -34.19 11.27 17.35
C GLY A 46 -32.72 11.54 17.68
N TRP A 47 -32.47 12.65 18.39
CA TRP A 47 -31.12 13.14 18.69
C TRP A 47 -30.31 12.19 19.59
N ARG A 48 -30.94 11.60 20.63
CA ARG A 48 -30.31 10.59 21.50
C ARG A 48 -29.91 9.33 20.71
N ALA A 49 -30.80 8.84 19.85
CA ALA A 49 -30.53 7.71 18.96
C ALA A 49 -29.38 8.01 17.99
N SER A 50 -29.30 9.24 17.46
CA SER A 50 -28.16 9.65 16.61
C SER A 50 -26.82 9.64 17.36
N ARG A 51 -26.79 10.03 18.63
CA ARG A 51 -25.58 9.96 19.46
C ARG A 51 -25.16 8.51 19.73
N GLN A 52 -26.11 7.63 20.03
CA GLN A 52 -25.87 6.21 20.22
C GLN A 52 -25.37 5.53 18.93
N LYS A 53 -25.95 5.83 17.77
CA LYS A 53 -25.47 5.35 16.46
C LYS A 53 -24.02 5.77 16.17
N ARG A 54 -23.63 6.99 16.54
CA ARG A 54 -22.23 7.45 16.41
C ARG A 54 -21.29 6.69 17.35
N ALA A 55 -21.70 6.44 18.59
CA ALA A 55 -20.93 5.64 19.53
C ALA A 55 -20.77 4.19 19.05
N LEU A 56 -21.86 3.57 18.58
CA LEU A 56 -21.85 2.23 18.00
C LEU A 56 -20.90 2.15 16.79
N LYS A 57 -20.93 3.15 15.90
CA LYS A 57 -20.00 3.22 14.76
C LYS A 57 -18.53 3.31 15.21
N ALA A 58 -18.25 4.02 16.30
CA ALA A 58 -16.90 4.09 16.86
C ALA A 58 -16.47 2.74 17.46
N GLU A 59 -17.36 2.06 18.20
CA GLU A 59 -17.13 0.70 18.71
C GLU A 59 -16.89 -0.30 17.57
N TYR A 60 -17.70 -0.24 16.51
CA TYR A 60 -17.55 -1.07 15.32
C TYR A 60 -16.20 -0.86 14.61
N ASN A 61 -15.73 0.39 14.53
CA ASN A 61 -14.41 0.69 13.99
C ASN A 61 -13.27 0.12 14.87
N CYS A 62 -13.45 0.14 16.20
CA CYS A 62 -12.49 -0.48 17.13
C CYS A 62 -12.47 -2.01 16.95
N PHE A 63 -13.65 -2.63 16.87
CA PHE A 63 -13.80 -4.05 16.58
C PHE A 63 -13.11 -4.44 15.26
N LYS A 64 -13.36 -3.69 14.17
CA LYS A 64 -12.71 -3.92 12.88
C LYS A 64 -11.19 -3.88 12.97
N ARG A 65 -10.64 -2.96 13.77
CA ARG A 65 -9.19 -2.88 14.04
C ARG A 65 -8.69 -4.10 14.82
N GLU A 66 -9.43 -4.56 15.82
CA GLU A 66 -9.04 -5.75 16.61
C GLU A 66 -9.05 -7.04 15.77
N VAL A 67 -10.08 -7.23 14.94
CA VAL A 67 -10.13 -8.34 13.96
C VAL A 67 -8.92 -8.28 13.03
N HIS A 68 -8.63 -7.10 12.50
CA HIS A 68 -7.49 -6.88 11.60
C HIS A 68 -6.14 -7.21 12.26
N LEU A 69 -5.94 -6.83 13.53
CA LEU A 69 -4.74 -7.17 14.28
C LEU A 69 -4.62 -8.69 14.52
N LEU A 70 -5.74 -9.36 14.81
CA LEU A 70 -5.78 -10.81 15.02
C LEU A 70 -5.44 -11.58 13.74
N GLU A 71 -5.99 -11.15 12.59
CA GLU A 71 -5.66 -11.69 11.27
C GLU A 71 -4.17 -11.51 10.95
N ASP A 72 -3.62 -10.31 11.20
CA ASP A 72 -2.21 -10.01 10.98
C ASP A 72 -1.31 -10.89 11.86
N GLU A 73 -1.69 -11.14 13.12
CA GLU A 73 -0.97 -12.04 14.02
C GLU A 73 -1.03 -13.50 13.56
N LEU A 74 -2.20 -13.96 13.09
CA LEU A 74 -2.35 -15.28 12.52
C LEU A 74 -1.50 -15.46 11.26
N GLN A 75 -1.49 -14.47 10.37
CA GLN A 75 -0.65 -14.48 9.18
C GLN A 75 0.84 -14.52 9.55
N ARG A 76 1.28 -13.71 10.53
CA ARG A 76 2.65 -13.75 11.05
C ARG A 76 3.00 -15.12 11.64
N LEU A 77 2.08 -15.75 12.35
CA LEU A 77 2.26 -17.08 12.92
C LEU A 77 2.44 -18.13 11.81
N THR A 78 1.60 -18.08 10.77
CA THR A 78 1.72 -18.96 9.59
C THR A 78 3.06 -18.76 8.88
N VAL A 79 3.47 -17.51 8.63
CA VAL A 79 4.77 -17.19 8.02
C VAL A 79 5.92 -17.72 8.88
N SER A 80 5.86 -17.53 10.20
CA SER A 80 6.89 -17.99 11.13
C SER A 80 7.07 -19.52 11.13
N LYS A 81 6.03 -20.28 10.79
CA LYS A 81 6.12 -21.74 10.71
C LYS A 81 6.58 -22.23 9.33
N PHE A 82 5.99 -21.70 8.26
CA PHE A 82 6.17 -22.24 6.91
C PHE A 82 7.29 -21.57 6.11
N HIS A 83 7.60 -20.30 6.38
CA HIS A 83 8.64 -19.58 5.66
C HIS A 83 9.94 -19.55 6.48
N LYS A 84 10.86 -20.46 6.16
CA LYS A 84 12.23 -20.42 6.69
C LYS A 84 12.96 -19.22 6.10
N GLY A 85 13.88 -18.65 6.90
CA GLY A 85 14.51 -17.36 6.65
C GLY A 85 15.06 -17.18 5.23
N GLU A 86 14.94 -15.96 4.72
CA GLU A 86 15.43 -15.57 3.39
C GLU A 86 16.96 -15.70 3.27
N ASN A 87 17.43 -16.19 2.13
CA ASN A 87 18.85 -16.32 1.81
C ASN A 87 19.55 -14.95 1.87
N LEU A 88 20.77 -14.90 2.42
CA LEU A 88 21.57 -13.68 2.53
C LEU A 88 21.77 -12.99 1.17
N ALA A 89 22.03 -13.77 0.12
CA ALA A 89 22.20 -13.27 -1.25
C ALA A 89 20.96 -12.51 -1.74
N VAL A 90 19.76 -13.01 -1.44
CA VAL A 90 18.50 -12.35 -1.84
C VAL A 90 18.32 -11.03 -1.07
N SER A 91 18.73 -11.00 0.20
CA SER A 91 18.68 -9.78 1.03
C SER A 91 19.62 -8.70 0.49
N ILE A 92 20.85 -9.07 0.10
CA ILE A 92 21.82 -8.14 -0.50
C ILE A 92 21.34 -7.66 -1.87
N ALA A 93 20.83 -8.58 -2.71
CA ALA A 93 20.29 -8.23 -4.02
C ALA A 93 19.15 -7.19 -3.89
N LYS A 94 18.21 -7.41 -2.96
CA LYS A 94 17.12 -6.45 -2.68
C LYS A 94 17.64 -5.08 -2.25
N LEU A 95 18.72 -5.03 -1.46
CA LEU A 95 19.33 -3.76 -1.05
C LEU A 95 19.93 -3.01 -2.24
N LEU A 96 20.69 -3.70 -3.09
CA LEU A 96 21.30 -3.11 -4.28
C LEU A 96 20.23 -2.59 -5.26
N PHE A 97 19.20 -3.40 -5.54
CA PHE A 97 18.06 -2.95 -6.35
C PHE A 97 17.33 -1.77 -5.68
N GLY A 98 17.18 -1.78 -4.36
CA GLY A 98 16.59 -0.67 -3.62
C GLY A 98 17.34 0.65 -3.81
N ILE A 99 18.68 0.63 -3.72
CA ILE A 99 19.53 1.80 -3.95
C ILE A 99 19.40 2.28 -5.40
N LEU A 100 19.47 1.36 -6.38
CA LEU A 100 19.32 1.70 -7.79
C LEU A 100 17.98 2.38 -8.08
N PHE A 101 16.87 1.80 -7.62
CA PHE A 101 15.54 2.37 -7.80
C PHE A 101 15.36 3.70 -7.04
N ALA A 102 15.99 3.87 -5.88
CA ALA A 102 15.97 5.14 -5.16
C ALA A 102 16.65 6.26 -5.95
N LEU A 103 17.80 5.97 -6.58
CA LEU A 103 18.50 6.92 -7.43
C LEU A 103 17.68 7.28 -8.68
N ILE A 104 17.09 6.28 -9.34
CA ILE A 104 16.21 6.49 -10.49
C ILE A 104 15.00 7.37 -10.11
N SER A 105 14.38 7.10 -8.97
CA SER A 105 13.25 7.89 -8.46
C SER A 105 13.66 9.34 -8.15
N LEU A 106 14.81 9.53 -7.48
CA LEU A 106 15.35 10.87 -7.20
C LEU A 106 15.62 11.65 -8.49
N MET A 107 16.24 10.98 -9.48
CA MET A 107 16.51 11.59 -10.78
C MET A 107 15.22 11.99 -11.49
N TRP A 108 14.16 11.18 -11.43
CA TRP A 108 12.86 11.53 -11.99
C TRP A 108 12.21 12.72 -11.30
N VAL A 109 12.21 12.76 -9.96
CA VAL A 109 11.69 13.90 -9.20
C VAL A 109 12.44 15.17 -9.56
N LEU A 110 13.77 15.10 -9.66
CA LEU A 110 14.59 16.23 -10.07
C LEU A 110 14.30 16.65 -11.52
N HIS A 111 14.09 15.70 -12.44
CA HIS A 111 13.73 15.98 -13.83
C HIS A 111 12.39 16.73 -13.92
N VAL A 112 11.35 16.25 -13.22
CA VAL A 112 10.04 16.91 -13.22
C VAL A 112 10.13 18.32 -12.64
N ILE A 113 10.86 18.51 -11.53
CA ILE A 113 11.01 19.83 -10.92
C ILE A 113 11.80 20.77 -11.85
N LEU A 114 12.98 20.37 -12.33
CA LEU A 114 13.87 21.27 -13.08
C LEU A 114 13.48 21.46 -14.55
N CYS A 115 12.92 20.43 -15.20
CA CYS A 115 12.63 20.46 -16.63
C CYS A 115 11.15 20.74 -16.94
N VAL A 116 10.23 20.44 -16.01
CA VAL A 116 8.79 20.69 -16.22
C VAL A 116 8.30 21.86 -15.37
N LEU A 117 8.62 21.90 -14.06
CA LEU A 117 8.07 22.91 -13.15
C LEU A 117 8.80 24.25 -13.23
N VAL A 118 10.13 24.27 -13.13
CA VAL A 118 10.93 25.52 -13.11
C VAL A 118 10.76 26.36 -14.39
N PRO A 119 10.76 25.80 -15.61
CA PRO A 119 10.60 26.62 -16.82
C PRO A 119 9.25 27.35 -16.88
N GLN A 120 8.20 26.79 -16.28
CA GLN A 120 6.86 27.39 -16.20
C GLN A 120 6.83 28.60 -15.26
N PHE A 121 7.67 28.61 -14.22
CA PHE A 121 7.70 29.68 -13.20
C PHE A 121 8.86 30.67 -13.35
N ALA A 122 9.99 30.26 -13.92
CA ALA A 122 11.25 31.01 -13.94
C ALA A 122 11.67 31.51 -15.33
N GLY A 123 10.74 31.59 -16.28
CA GLY A 123 10.95 32.34 -17.54
C GLY A 123 11.98 31.74 -18.50
N GLY A 124 12.15 30.41 -18.54
CA GLY A 124 12.92 29.74 -19.59
C GLY A 124 14.28 29.16 -19.22
N PHE A 125 14.66 29.12 -17.93
CA PHE A 125 15.82 28.32 -17.51
C PHE A 125 15.51 26.82 -17.66
N SER A 126 15.98 26.23 -18.75
CA SER A 126 15.78 24.81 -19.08
C SER A 126 17.07 24.03 -18.91
N VAL A 127 17.11 23.12 -17.95
CA VAL A 127 18.22 22.19 -17.76
C VAL A 127 17.98 20.96 -18.62
N LYS A 128 18.85 20.67 -19.58
CA LYS A 128 18.78 19.48 -20.44
C LYS A 128 19.33 18.24 -19.71
N MET A 129 18.62 17.76 -18.69
CA MET A 129 19.03 16.58 -17.95
C MET A 129 18.71 15.30 -18.75
N LEU A 130 17.58 14.64 -18.45
CA LEU A 130 17.18 13.41 -19.16
C LEU A 130 16.98 13.64 -20.66
N ASN A 131 16.46 14.81 -21.04
CA ASN A 131 16.32 15.22 -22.44
C ASN A 131 17.66 15.25 -23.18
N GLY A 132 18.76 15.58 -22.50
CA GLY A 132 20.10 15.55 -23.12
C GLY A 132 20.55 14.13 -23.48
N ILE A 133 20.15 13.12 -22.70
CA ILE A 133 20.43 11.71 -23.01
C ILE A 133 19.63 11.27 -24.23
N PHE A 134 18.35 11.66 -24.31
CA PHE A 134 17.51 11.35 -25.47
C PHE A 134 18.00 12.05 -26.74
N GLU A 135 18.33 13.34 -26.67
CA GLU A 135 18.94 14.10 -27.77
C GLU A 135 20.28 13.46 -28.23
N ALA A 136 21.10 12.95 -27.29
CA ALA A 136 22.34 12.27 -27.63
C ALA A 136 22.11 10.90 -28.31
N CYS A 137 21.10 10.14 -27.90
CA CYS A 137 20.72 8.89 -28.56
C CYS A 137 20.24 9.14 -29.99
N GLU A 138 19.47 10.21 -30.22
CA GLU A 138 19.04 10.64 -31.55
C GLU A 138 20.24 11.06 -32.42
N GLY A 139 21.13 11.89 -31.88
CA GLY A 139 22.33 12.35 -32.59
C GLY A 139 23.33 11.26 -32.96
N SER A 140 23.33 10.14 -32.21
CA SER A 140 24.23 9.00 -32.44
C SER A 140 23.66 7.95 -33.41
N GLY A 141 22.44 8.17 -33.96
CA GLY A 141 21.74 7.18 -34.78
C GLY A 141 21.16 5.99 -33.99
N LEU A 142 21.19 6.05 -32.66
CA LEU A 142 20.66 5.04 -31.73
C LEU A 142 19.22 5.36 -31.31
N TYR A 143 18.40 5.86 -32.23
CA TYR A 143 16.99 6.16 -32.00
C TYR A 143 16.20 5.05 -31.28
N PRO A 144 16.28 3.76 -31.68
CA PRO A 144 15.53 2.71 -30.98
C PRO A 144 15.94 2.54 -29.52
N LEU A 145 17.19 2.87 -29.17
CA LEU A 145 17.66 2.83 -27.78
C LEU A 145 17.05 3.98 -26.96
N GLY A 146 16.93 5.17 -27.55
CA GLY A 146 16.26 6.31 -26.93
C GLY A 146 14.79 6.00 -26.62
N VAL A 147 14.06 5.43 -27.58
CA VAL A 147 12.66 5.01 -27.41
C VAL A 147 12.55 3.90 -26.34
N ALA A 148 13.43 2.91 -26.35
CA ALA A 148 13.43 1.83 -25.37
C ALA A 148 13.69 2.35 -23.94
N LEU A 149 14.62 3.30 -23.77
CA LEU A 149 14.89 3.94 -22.49
C LEU A 149 13.69 4.75 -22.01
N PHE A 150 13.07 5.54 -22.89
CA PHE A 150 11.86 6.31 -22.56
C PHE A 150 10.72 5.39 -22.10
N ALA A 151 10.47 4.30 -22.83
CA ALA A 151 9.46 3.30 -22.47
C ALA A 151 9.78 2.62 -21.13
N LEU A 152 11.05 2.27 -20.87
CA LEU A 152 11.49 1.65 -19.62
C LEU A 152 11.24 2.57 -18.42
N PHE A 153 11.59 3.86 -18.56
CA PHE A 153 11.39 4.82 -17.48
C PHE A 153 9.90 5.13 -17.25
N SER A 154 9.09 5.21 -18.30
CA SER A 154 7.63 5.40 -18.21
C SER A 154 6.96 4.20 -17.53
N MET A 155 7.33 2.98 -17.92
CA MET A 155 6.90 1.75 -17.26
C MET A 155 7.32 1.70 -15.78
N TYR A 156 8.53 2.18 -15.46
CA TYR A 156 8.98 2.28 -14.08
C TYR A 156 8.10 3.22 -13.24
N LEU A 157 7.75 4.39 -13.75
CA LEU A 157 6.84 5.33 -13.08
C LEU A 157 5.46 4.69 -12.84
N LEU A 158 4.91 4.01 -13.86
CA LEU A 158 3.63 3.31 -13.74
C LEU A 158 3.69 2.21 -12.68
N LEU A 159 4.76 1.40 -12.65
CA LEU A 159 4.98 0.38 -11.62
C LEU A 159 5.11 1.00 -10.23
N CYS A 160 5.75 2.16 -10.10
CA CYS A 160 5.82 2.90 -8.83
C CYS A 160 4.43 3.37 -8.36
N VAL A 161 3.60 3.89 -9.27
CA VAL A 161 2.21 4.27 -8.96
C VAL A 161 1.41 3.05 -8.51
N VAL A 162 1.44 1.95 -9.27
CA VAL A 162 0.73 0.71 -8.92
C VAL A 162 1.18 0.22 -7.54
N LYS A 163 2.49 0.17 -7.29
CA LYS A 163 3.03 -0.24 -5.98
C LYS A 163 2.63 0.73 -4.86
N GLY A 164 2.54 2.02 -5.16
CA GLY A 164 2.04 3.07 -4.28
C GLY A 164 0.57 2.83 -3.90
N CYS A 165 -0.31 2.63 -4.87
CA CYS A 165 -1.73 2.31 -4.62
C CYS A 165 -1.89 1.03 -3.79
N LEU A 166 -1.07 0.01 -4.03
CA LEU A 166 -1.13 -1.26 -3.28
C LEU A 166 -0.63 -1.13 -1.83
N LYS A 167 0.51 -0.45 -1.62
CA LYS A 167 1.21 -0.41 -0.31
C LYS A 167 0.82 0.81 0.54
N PHE A 168 0.53 1.93 -0.11
CA PHE A 168 0.31 3.25 0.47
C PHE A 168 -1.18 3.59 0.60
N GLY A 169 -2.01 2.60 0.95
CA GLY A 169 -3.40 2.79 1.37
C GLY A 169 -3.52 3.50 2.73
N MET A 170 -2.76 4.57 2.96
CA MET A 170 -2.76 5.31 4.21
C MET A 170 -2.74 6.82 3.95
N ARG A 171 -3.89 7.46 4.21
CA ARG A 171 -4.03 8.78 4.86
C ARG A 171 -3.13 9.95 4.37
N VAL A 172 -2.70 9.98 3.10
CA VAL A 172 -1.88 11.11 2.59
C VAL A 172 -2.64 12.43 2.56
N PHE A 173 -3.97 12.40 2.56
CA PHE A 173 -4.79 13.58 2.80
C PHE A 173 -5.84 13.22 3.84
N PHE A 174 -5.91 14.00 4.92
CA PHE A 174 -6.87 13.91 6.04
C PHE A 174 -8.36 13.73 5.66
N LEU A 175 -8.69 13.72 4.37
CA LEU A 175 -10.02 13.67 3.78
C LEU A 175 -10.49 12.27 3.38
N PHE A 176 -9.60 11.32 3.05
CA PHE A 176 -10.01 10.00 2.51
C PHE A 176 -9.28 8.80 3.12
N SER A 177 -10.05 7.86 3.66
CA SER A 177 -9.55 6.58 4.16
C SER A 177 -9.48 5.57 3.02
N ILE A 178 -8.41 5.61 2.23
CA ILE A 178 -8.12 4.57 1.23
C ILE A 178 -7.78 3.28 1.98
N HIS A 179 -8.47 2.17 1.68
CA HIS A 179 -8.17 0.88 2.30
C HIS A 179 -7.00 0.21 1.54
N PRO A 180 -5.92 -0.22 2.23
CA PRO A 180 -4.81 -0.89 1.56
C PRO A 180 -5.27 -2.19 0.92
N MET A 181 -4.74 -2.49 -0.26
CA MET A 181 -5.14 -3.70 -0.98
C MET A 181 -4.50 -4.95 -0.38
N ARG A 182 -5.32 -5.96 -0.07
CA ARG A 182 -4.88 -7.28 0.41
C ARG A 182 -5.38 -8.36 -0.55
N PRO A 183 -4.52 -9.26 -1.05
CA PRO A 183 -4.94 -10.38 -1.88
C PRO A 183 -6.05 -11.18 -1.18
N GLY A 184 -7.22 -11.29 -1.80
CA GLY A 184 -8.35 -12.06 -1.28
C GLY A 184 -9.22 -11.42 -0.18
N ALA A 185 -8.86 -10.23 0.31
CA ALA A 185 -9.61 -9.55 1.39
C ALA A 185 -10.03 -8.11 1.06
N THR A 186 -9.79 -7.65 -0.16
CA THR A 186 -10.18 -6.31 -0.63
C THR A 186 -11.64 -6.25 -1.08
N PRO A 187 -12.45 -5.34 -0.53
CA PRO A 187 -13.79 -5.09 -1.05
C PRO A 187 -13.69 -4.49 -2.47
N LEU A 188 -14.59 -4.90 -3.37
CA LEU A 188 -14.58 -4.54 -4.80
C LEU A 188 -14.59 -3.01 -5.03
N ASN A 189 -15.26 -2.26 -4.16
CA ASN A 189 -15.25 -0.79 -4.22
C ASN A 189 -13.84 -0.19 -4.03
N SER A 190 -13.07 -0.71 -3.06
CA SER A 190 -11.67 -0.30 -2.87
C SER A 190 -10.78 -0.77 -4.02
N ILE A 191 -11.19 -1.81 -4.75
CA ILE A 191 -10.48 -2.25 -5.96
C ILE A 191 -10.67 -1.23 -7.08
N LEU A 192 -11.92 -0.89 -7.38
CA LEU A 192 -12.27 0.07 -8.43
C LEU A 192 -11.56 1.42 -8.22
N PHE A 193 -11.57 1.96 -7.00
CA PHE A 193 -10.93 3.24 -6.69
C PHE A 193 -9.41 3.23 -6.97
N ASN A 194 -8.69 2.18 -6.57
CA ASN A 194 -7.26 2.08 -6.83
C ASN A 194 -6.97 1.86 -8.33
N VAL A 195 -7.84 1.14 -9.06
CA VAL A 195 -7.74 0.97 -10.52
C VAL A 195 -7.94 2.31 -11.23
N GLU A 196 -8.90 3.13 -10.79
CA GLU A 196 -9.15 4.46 -11.33
C GLU A 196 -7.94 5.39 -11.12
N LEU A 197 -7.31 5.37 -9.94
CA LEU A 197 -6.07 6.12 -9.69
C LEU A 197 -4.93 5.69 -10.63
N VAL A 198 -4.79 4.39 -10.88
CA VAL A 198 -3.79 3.87 -11.82
C VAL A 198 -4.11 4.31 -13.25
N LEU A 199 -5.38 4.28 -13.67
CA LEU A 199 -5.81 4.73 -14.99
C LEU A 199 -5.54 6.23 -15.21
N ILE A 200 -5.88 7.08 -14.24
CA ILE A 200 -5.60 8.53 -14.29
C ILE A 200 -4.09 8.76 -14.39
N SER A 201 -3.29 8.02 -13.60
CA SER A 201 -1.83 8.15 -13.63
C SER A 201 -1.22 7.65 -14.93
N SER A 202 -1.80 6.62 -15.57
CA SER A 202 -1.37 6.12 -16.88
C SER A 202 -1.60 7.12 -18.01
N ALA A 203 -2.54 8.05 -17.87
CA ALA A 203 -2.75 9.12 -18.85
C ALA A 203 -1.79 10.30 -18.66
N ALA A 204 -1.18 10.42 -17.48
CA ALA A 204 -0.26 11.49 -17.12
C ALA A 204 1.23 11.16 -17.39
N VAL A 205 1.55 9.87 -17.53
CA VAL A 205 2.87 9.35 -17.93
C VAL A 205 2.92 9.25 -19.45
#